data_AF-A0A1G8A4T3-F1
#
_entry.id   AF-A0A1G8A4T3-F1
#
_cell.length_a   1.000
_cell.length_b   1.000
_cell.length_c   1.000
_cell.angle_alpha   90.00
_cell.angle_beta   90.00
_cell.angle_gamma   90.00
#
_symmetry.space_group_name_H-M   'P 1'
#
loop_
_entity.id
_entity.type
_entity.pdbx_description
1 polymer ?
#
loop_
_entity_poly.entity_id
_entity_poly.type
_entity_poly.pdbx_seq_one_letter_code
_entity_poly.pdbx_strand_id
1 'polypeptide(L)'
;MKGMKLNLAAIAVLLGTGAAFATSAKPANVKWGLSGSTYIQVTGAYSCDPGSTVCTRTYPAGQNPNTNPSGYISQETGVFAQ
;
A
#
# COMPACT_ATOMS: atom_id res chain seq x y z
N MET A 1 -28.68 16.80 -60.82
CA MET A 1 -27.34 16.88 -60.19
C MET A 1 -27.43 17.71 -58.92
N LYS A 2 -26.67 17.33 -57.87
CA LYS A 2 -26.44 18.03 -56.58
C LYS A 2 -27.62 18.02 -55.58
N GLY A 3 -27.49 17.54 -54.34
CA GLY A 3 -26.31 17.05 -53.62
C GLY A 3 -26.72 16.41 -52.29
N MET A 4 -26.05 15.31 -51.95
CA MET A 4 -26.17 14.60 -50.68
C MET A 4 -25.63 15.47 -49.52
N LYS A 5 -26.34 15.46 -48.39
CA LYS A 5 -25.76 15.72 -47.07
C LYS A 5 -26.19 14.60 -46.12
N LEU A 6 -25.35 13.57 -46.06
CA LEU A 6 -25.38 12.52 -45.07
C LEU A 6 -24.83 13.13 -43.77
N ASN A 7 -25.63 13.24 -42.71
CA ASN A 7 -25.11 13.48 -41.36
C ASN A 7 -25.25 12.20 -40.56
N LEU A 8 -24.14 11.48 -40.58
CA LEU A 8 -23.78 10.28 -39.87
C LEU A 8 -23.87 10.53 -38.35
N ALA A 9 -25.06 10.42 -37.76
CA ALA A 9 -25.26 10.36 -36.31
C ALA A 9 -24.82 8.98 -35.74
N ALA A 10 -23.72 8.44 -36.28
CA ALA A 10 -22.94 7.40 -35.65
C ALA A 10 -21.98 8.12 -34.71
N ILE A 11 -22.14 7.92 -33.40
CA ILE A 11 -21.04 7.61 -32.49
C ILE A 11 -21.70 6.95 -31.27
N ALA A 12 -21.65 5.61 -31.29
CA ALA A 12 -21.37 4.75 -30.14
C ALA A 12 -21.97 5.19 -28.79
N VAL A 13 -23.29 5.06 -28.68
CA VAL A 13 -23.97 5.00 -27.39
C VAL A 13 -23.68 3.63 -26.75
N LEU A 14 -22.85 3.66 -25.70
CA LEU A 14 -23.01 2.86 -24.48
C LEU A 14 -22.86 1.33 -24.56
N LEU A 15 -21.85 0.79 -25.25
CA LEU A 15 -21.39 -0.59 -24.98
C LEU A 15 -19.86 -0.70 -24.95
N GLY A 16 -19.20 0.33 -24.43
CA GLY A 16 -17.94 0.09 -23.73
C GLY A 16 -18.30 -0.50 -22.38
N THR A 17 -18.62 -1.79 -22.33
CA THR A 17 -18.55 -2.57 -21.09
C THR A 17 -17.16 -2.32 -20.55
N GLY A 18 -17.06 -1.34 -19.65
CA GLY A 18 -15.88 -1.10 -18.88
C GLY A 18 -15.58 -2.44 -18.24
N ALA A 19 -14.50 -3.07 -18.68
CA ALA A 19 -13.82 -4.04 -17.86
C ALA A 19 -13.61 -3.28 -16.56
N ALA A 20 -14.48 -3.53 -15.58
CA ALA A 20 -14.20 -3.20 -14.21
C ALA A 20 -12.94 -3.99 -13.94
N PHE A 21 -11.79 -3.34 -14.10
CA PHE A 21 -10.54 -3.80 -13.56
C PHE A 21 -10.82 -3.86 -12.07
N ALA A 22 -11.32 -5.01 -11.61
CA ALA A 22 -11.25 -5.41 -10.23
C ALA A 22 -9.76 -5.64 -9.98
N THR A 23 -9.01 -4.54 -9.92
CA THR A 23 -7.67 -4.53 -9.39
C THR A 23 -7.87 -4.98 -7.96
N SER A 24 -7.65 -6.26 -7.71
CA SER A 24 -7.57 -6.81 -6.36
C SER A 24 -6.33 -6.19 -5.73
N ALA A 25 -6.50 -4.95 -5.27
CA ALA A 25 -5.48 -4.24 -4.52
C ALA A 25 -5.29 -5.05 -3.24
N LYS A 26 -4.28 -5.94 -3.25
CA LYS A 26 -3.85 -6.61 -2.03
C LYS A 26 -3.51 -5.50 -1.05
N PRO A 27 -4.09 -5.52 0.15
CA PRO A 27 -3.90 -4.44 1.09
C PRO A 27 -2.40 -4.38 1.44
N ALA A 28 -1.83 -3.19 1.33
CA ALA A 28 -0.38 -3.01 1.43
C ALA A 28 0.10 -3.33 2.86
N ASN A 29 1.24 -4.03 2.96
CA ASN A 29 1.88 -4.29 4.23
C ASN A 29 2.17 -2.97 4.98
N VAL A 30 2.09 -3.01 6.30
CA VAL A 30 2.23 -1.83 7.16
C VAL A 30 3.54 -1.93 7.92
N LYS A 31 4.35 -0.87 7.87
CA LYS A 31 5.59 -0.76 8.64
C LYS A 31 5.31 -0.13 10.00
N TRP A 32 5.91 -0.67 11.04
CA TRP A 32 5.77 -0.23 12.43
C TRP A 32 7.13 -0.05 13.06
N GLY A 33 7.33 1.06 13.77
CA GLY A 33 8.54 1.37 14.53
C GLY A 33 8.33 1.04 16.00
N LEU A 34 9.33 0.46 16.66
CA LEU A 34 9.28 0.22 18.10
C LEU A 34 9.74 1.48 18.83
N SER A 35 8.83 2.11 19.58
CA SER A 35 9.10 3.28 20.42
C SER A 35 8.88 2.88 21.88
N GLY A 36 9.98 2.66 22.61
CA GLY A 36 9.94 2.08 23.95
C GLY A 36 9.38 0.65 23.91
N SER A 37 8.19 0.46 24.48
CA SER A 37 7.49 -0.84 24.51
C SER A 37 6.30 -0.93 23.54
N THR A 38 6.07 0.11 22.74
CA THR A 38 4.87 0.23 21.90
C THR A 38 5.24 0.35 20.43
N TYR A 39 4.44 -0.26 19.56
CA TYR A 39 4.60 -0.14 18.13
C TYR A 39 3.77 1.03 17.59
N ILE A 40 4.43 1.90 16.83
CA ILE A 40 3.80 3.03 16.13
C ILE A 40 3.91 2.84 14.64
N GLN A 41 2.85 3.15 13.89
CA GLN A 41 2.86 2.99 12.45
C GLN A 41 3.82 4.01 11.81
N VAL A 42 4.70 3.52 10.95
CA VAL A 42 5.69 4.33 10.23
C VAL A 42 5.13 4.67 8.86
N THR A 43 4.83 5.95 8.64
CA THR A 43 4.33 6.49 7.36
C THR A 43 5.36 7.31 6.60
N GLY A 44 6.56 7.51 7.17
CA GLY A 44 7.62 8.32 6.60
C GLY A 44 9.00 7.95 7.14
N ALA A 45 9.92 8.92 7.14
CA ALA A 45 11.24 8.72 7.72
C ALA A 45 11.10 8.39 9.22
N TYR A 46 11.66 7.26 9.62
CA TYR A 46 11.67 6.79 11.00
C TYR A 46 13.11 6.66 11.46
N SER A 47 13.44 7.39 12.53
CA SER A 47 14.73 7.28 13.19
C SER A 47 14.61 6.32 14.36
N CYS A 48 15.45 5.29 14.36
CA CYS A 48 15.60 4.39 15.49
C CYS A 48 16.96 4.54 16.11
N ASP A 49 17.05 4.15 17.38
CA ASP A 49 18.33 4.07 18.05
C ASP A 49 19.21 2.99 17.40
N PRO A 50 20.47 3.29 17.06
CA PRO A 50 21.39 2.32 16.45
C PRO A 50 21.66 1.10 17.36
N GLY A 51 21.46 1.22 18.68
CA GLY A 51 21.57 0.10 19.62
C GLY A 51 20.29 -0.72 19.78
N SER A 52 19.21 -0.41 19.06
CA SER A 52 17.95 -1.12 19.21
C SER A 52 17.97 -2.48 18.50
N THR A 53 17.63 -3.53 19.25
CA THR A 53 17.43 -4.89 18.71
C THR A 53 16.26 -4.97 17.72
N VAL A 54 15.33 -4.00 17.77
CA VAL A 54 14.20 -3.87 16.84
C VAL A 54 14.03 -2.39 16.49
N CYS A 55 14.36 -2.02 15.25
CA CYS A 55 14.15 -0.67 14.73
C CYS A 55 12.73 -0.55 14.14
N THR A 56 12.45 -1.34 13.11
CA THR A 56 11.12 -1.42 12.51
C THR A 56 10.75 -2.85 12.17
N ARG A 57 9.45 -3.11 12.04
CA ARG A 57 8.88 -4.38 11.60
C ARG A 57 7.77 -4.13 10.59
N THR A 58 7.71 -4.95 9.56
CA THR A 58 6.64 -4.91 8.57
C THR A 58 5.65 -6.02 8.87
N TYR A 59 4.37 -5.70 8.92
CA TYR A 59 3.28 -6.64 9.16
C TYR A 59 2.31 -6.65 7.97
N PRO A 60 1.56 -7.75 7.76
CA PRO A 60 0.47 -7.76 6.80
C PRO A 60 -0.58 -6.72 7.17
N ALA A 61 -1.30 -6.24 6.17
CA ALA A 61 -2.33 -5.24 6.39
C ALA A 61 -3.41 -5.70 7.37
N GLY A 62 -3.88 -4.80 8.24
CA GLY A 62 -4.88 -5.10 9.27
C GLY A 62 -4.31 -5.76 10.53
N GLN A 63 -3.03 -6.13 10.55
CA GLN A 63 -2.40 -6.64 11.77
C GLN A 63 -1.84 -5.51 12.63
N ASN A 64 -2.24 -5.49 13.91
CA ASN A 64 -1.70 -4.57 14.92
C ASN A 64 -0.67 -5.30 15.81
N PRO A 65 0.62 -4.92 15.77
CA PRO A 65 1.66 -5.54 16.59
C PRO A 65 1.55 -5.27 18.08
N ASN A 66 0.79 -4.26 18.52
CA ASN A 66 0.52 -4.02 19.95
C ASN A 66 -0.41 -5.09 20.55
N THR A 67 -1.21 -5.76 19.72
CA THR A 67 -2.09 -6.86 20.14
C THR A 67 -1.55 -8.23 19.75
N ASN A 68 -0.83 -8.33 18.63
CA ASN A 68 -0.19 -9.55 18.18
C ASN A 68 1.20 -9.24 17.60
N PRO A 69 2.25 -9.25 18.44
CA PRO A 69 3.61 -8.88 18.03
C PRO A 69 4.30 -9.92 17.14
N SER A 70 3.74 -11.13 17.02
CA SER A 70 4.25 -12.22 16.18
C SER A 70 3.76 -12.10 14.73
N GLY A 71 4.39 -12.79 13.78
CA GLY A 71 3.93 -12.81 12.38
C GLY A 71 4.32 -11.57 11.56
N TYR A 72 5.39 -10.88 11.95
CA TYR A 72 6.02 -9.88 11.09
C TYR A 72 6.58 -10.57 9.83
N ILE A 73 6.49 -9.85 8.71
CA ILE A 73 7.02 -10.26 7.40
C ILE A 73 8.52 -9.98 7.35
N SER A 74 8.95 -8.85 7.92
CA SER A 74 10.36 -8.47 8.01
C SER A 74 10.62 -7.62 9.25
N GLN A 75 11.88 -7.64 9.71
CA GLN A 75 12.38 -6.81 10.80
C GLN A 75 13.67 -6.13 10.36
N GLU A 76 13.77 -4.83 10.60
CA GLU A 76 15.00 -4.06 10.51
C GLU A 76 15.48 -3.79 11.95
N THR A 77 16.77 -3.98 12.21
CA THR A 77 17.41 -3.65 13.49
C THR A 77 18.05 -2.27 13.40
N GLY A 78 18.30 -1.63 14.55
CA GLY A 78 19.21 -0.50 14.59
C GLY A 78 20.57 -0.97 14.08
N VAL A 79 21.24 -0.16 13.27
CA VAL A 79 22.59 -0.52 12.80
C VAL A 79 23.51 -0.43 14.02
N PHE A 80 23.89 -1.59 14.57
CA PHE A 80 24.97 -1.70 15.53
C PHE A 80 26.28 -1.45 14.77
N ALA A 81 26.65 -0.19 14.58
CA ALA A 81 28.03 0.14 14.24
C ALA A 81 28.86 -0.08 15.51
N GLN A 82 29.62 -1.18 15.54
CA GLN A 82 30.68 -1.40 16.54
C GLN A 82 31.88 -0.51 16.24
#